data_AF-A0A0W0ZVX6-F1
#
_entry.id   AF-A0A0W0ZVX6-F1
#
_cell.length_a   1.000
_cell.length_b   1.000
_cell.length_c   1.000
_cell.angle_alpha   90.00
_cell.angle_beta   90.00
_cell.angle_gamma   90.00
#
_symmetry.space_group_name_H-M   'P 1'
#
loop_
_entity.id
_entity.type
_entity.pdbx_description
1 polymer ?
#
loop_
_entity_poly.entity_id
_entity_poly.type
_entity_poly.pdbx_seq_one_letter_code
_entity_poly.pdbx_strand_id
1 'polypeptide(L)'
;MTVELIQIGKKDTNNYEQCLQDFGYTNLDKNVKEDVIAIWKFFCNEELVLRGLKNFVIAYFLFNQEEKRSLRQFFNDWGNKNHFNTPTSSEISKEFKTSPDFQYPKHTPILHGELTADLFNNVLLKNGYLAADAGAGPAHGKWAHTIQLFLLEEARKEGILQLHAQTVCQFVQTISQIKGMFESLTLWNILFDSFDEHIFTSPNNITQILTSSRDSSEAARFLAGKFNAFEEKFNRFANDEKCYEGYAKKKYLSRLNEASYIFYKDKCALLWFVSKNKEETSNTAELGSVCASPLGF
;
A
#
# COMPACT_ATOMS: atom_id res chain seq x y z
N MET A 1 13.15 0.04 -25.22
CA MET A 1 14.31 -0.60 -24.56
C MET A 1 13.87 -0.98 -23.15
N THR A 2 14.22 -2.15 -22.60
CA THR A 2 13.77 -2.54 -21.25
C THR A 2 14.69 -1.97 -20.19
N VAL A 3 14.14 -1.48 -19.08
CA VAL A 3 14.90 -0.95 -17.95
C VAL A 3 15.54 -2.10 -17.17
N GLU A 4 16.82 -1.95 -16.82
CA GLU A 4 17.63 -2.96 -16.13
C GLU A 4 17.91 -2.60 -14.67
N LEU A 5 18.26 -3.62 -13.88
CA LEU A 5 18.71 -3.43 -12.51
C LEU A 5 20.13 -2.86 -12.49
N ILE A 6 20.30 -1.76 -11.78
CA ILE A 6 21.59 -1.19 -11.43
C ILE A 6 22.16 -2.00 -10.27
N GLN A 7 23.02 -2.96 -10.61
CA GLN A 7 23.73 -3.77 -9.63
C GLN A 7 24.65 -2.90 -8.75
N ILE A 8 24.93 -3.38 -7.53
CA ILE A 8 25.79 -2.68 -6.57
C ILE A 8 27.12 -2.25 -7.22
N GLY A 9 27.46 -0.97 -7.09
CA GLY A 9 28.69 -0.38 -7.63
C GLY A 9 28.72 -0.20 -9.15
N LYS A 10 27.64 -0.50 -9.88
CA LYS A 10 27.52 -0.26 -11.31
C LYS A 10 26.92 1.12 -11.61
N LYS A 11 27.22 1.64 -12.80
CA LYS A 11 26.62 2.89 -13.29
C LYS A 11 25.23 2.62 -13.85
N ASP A 12 24.36 3.60 -13.68
CA ASP A 12 23.05 3.63 -14.32
C ASP A 12 23.21 3.87 -15.83
N THR A 13 22.69 2.95 -16.65
CA THR A 13 22.71 3.04 -18.11
C THR A 13 21.30 3.10 -18.72
N ASN A 14 20.27 3.09 -17.86
CA ASN A 14 18.88 3.09 -18.29
C ASN A 14 18.50 4.45 -18.89
N ASN A 15 17.71 4.42 -19.96
CA ASN A 15 17.10 5.62 -20.54
C ASN A 15 15.61 5.69 -20.16
N TYR A 16 15.34 6.10 -18.91
CA TYR A 16 13.98 6.17 -18.38
C TYR A 16 13.06 7.09 -19.19
N GLU A 17 13.59 8.22 -19.70
CA GLU A 17 12.79 9.16 -20.49
C GLU A 17 12.32 8.54 -21.81
N GLN A 18 13.22 7.85 -22.53
CA GLN A 18 12.83 7.10 -23.72
C GLN A 18 11.83 6.00 -23.38
N CYS A 19 12.01 5.28 -22.26
CA CYS A 19 11.07 4.22 -21.87
C CYS A 19 9.68 4.78 -21.54
N LEU A 20 9.59 5.94 -20.88
CA LEU A 20 8.31 6.63 -20.66
C LEU A 20 7.64 7.02 -21.97
N GLN A 21 8.40 7.51 -22.95
CA GLN A 21 7.89 7.82 -24.29
C GLN A 21 7.40 6.55 -25.01
N ASP A 22 8.15 5.45 -24.93
CA ASP A 22 7.77 4.14 -25.48
C ASP A 22 6.45 3.63 -24.85
N PHE A 23 6.21 3.95 -23.57
CA PHE A 23 4.95 3.67 -22.86
C PHE A 23 3.84 4.71 -23.10
N GLY A 24 4.05 5.70 -23.97
CA GLY A 24 3.05 6.69 -24.37
C GLY A 24 2.97 7.93 -23.47
N TYR A 25 3.93 8.16 -22.58
CA TYR A 25 4.00 9.33 -21.70
C TYR A 25 4.92 10.41 -22.26
N THR A 26 4.52 11.04 -23.37
CA THR A 26 5.34 12.06 -24.05
C THR A 26 5.19 13.47 -23.48
N ASN A 27 4.07 13.77 -22.82
CA ASN A 27 3.67 15.12 -22.43
C ASN A 27 3.42 15.26 -20.92
N LEU A 28 4.16 14.52 -20.09
CA LEU A 28 4.09 14.71 -18.63
C LEU A 28 4.61 16.09 -18.24
N ASP A 29 3.95 16.73 -17.28
CA ASP A 29 4.47 17.92 -16.61
C ASP A 29 5.90 17.66 -16.13
N LYS A 30 6.78 18.66 -16.30
CA LYS A 30 8.22 18.50 -16.07
C LYS A 30 8.53 17.90 -14.69
N ASN A 31 7.96 18.48 -13.63
CA ASN A 31 8.19 18.03 -12.26
C ASN A 31 7.66 16.60 -12.01
N VAL A 32 6.52 16.26 -12.62
CA VAL A 32 5.96 14.90 -12.51
C VAL A 32 6.85 13.90 -13.23
N LYS A 33 7.34 14.23 -14.43
CA LYS A 33 8.27 13.40 -15.17
C LYS A 33 9.56 13.16 -14.38
N GLU A 34 10.13 14.20 -13.79
CA GLU A 34 11.32 14.12 -12.95
C GLU A 34 11.09 13.21 -11.73
N ASP A 35 9.94 13.33 -11.04
CA ASP A 35 9.57 12.46 -9.91
C ASP A 35 9.39 10.99 -10.32
N VAL A 36 8.70 10.74 -11.44
CA VAL A 36 8.51 9.39 -11.99
C VAL A 36 9.86 8.74 -12.28
N ILE A 37 10.77 9.46 -12.94
CA ILE A 37 12.12 8.96 -13.25
C ILE A 37 12.91 8.71 -11.97
N ALA A 38 12.84 9.61 -10.98
CA ALA A 38 13.55 9.45 -9.71
C ALA A 38 13.11 8.19 -8.96
N ILE A 39 11.80 7.91 -8.91
CA ILE A 39 11.25 6.71 -8.29
C ILE A 39 11.61 5.44 -9.07
N TRP A 40 11.51 5.48 -10.40
CA TRP A 40 11.89 4.34 -11.23
C TRP A 40 13.37 3.99 -11.01
N LYS A 41 14.24 5.00 -11.05
CA LYS A 41 15.67 4.84 -10.78
C LYS A 41 15.94 4.31 -9.38
N PHE A 42 15.17 4.73 -8.37
CA PHE A 42 15.27 4.19 -7.01
C PHE A 42 15.03 2.68 -7.00
N PHE A 43 13.93 2.21 -7.61
CA PHE A 43 13.62 0.77 -7.67
C PHE A 43 14.51 -0.03 -8.62
N CYS A 44 15.21 0.62 -9.53
CA CYS A 44 16.27 -0.01 -10.31
C CYS A 44 17.60 -0.08 -9.54
N ASN A 45 17.76 0.61 -8.41
CA ASN A 45 19.01 0.61 -7.66
C ASN A 45 19.01 -0.47 -6.57
N GLU A 46 19.81 -1.52 -6.79
CA GLU A 46 19.88 -2.67 -5.88
C GLU A 46 20.32 -2.28 -4.47
N GLU A 47 21.35 -1.44 -4.35
CA GLU A 47 21.91 -1.04 -3.06
C GLU A 47 20.90 -0.25 -2.22
N LEU A 48 20.20 0.71 -2.84
CA LEU A 48 19.22 1.55 -2.16
C LEU A 48 18.02 0.74 -1.68
N VAL A 49 17.50 -0.15 -2.53
CA VAL A 49 16.37 -1.00 -2.16
C VAL A 49 16.75 -1.96 -1.03
N LEU A 50 17.90 -2.64 -1.12
CA LEU A 50 18.36 -3.55 -0.06
C LEU A 50 18.56 -2.84 1.28
N ARG A 51 19.13 -1.64 1.27
CA ARG A 51 19.26 -0.80 2.47
C ARG A 51 17.88 -0.47 3.06
N GLY A 52 16.94 -0.02 2.23
CA GLY A 52 15.59 0.31 2.67
C GLY A 52 14.84 -0.90 3.24
N LEU A 53 14.96 -2.07 2.62
CA LEU A 53 14.34 -3.32 3.11
C LEU A 53 14.90 -3.72 4.47
N LYS A 54 16.21 -3.59 4.68
CA LYS A 54 16.83 -3.82 5.99
C LYS A 54 16.27 -2.87 7.07
N ASN A 55 16.11 -1.59 6.73
CA ASN A 55 15.51 -0.61 7.63
C ASN A 55 14.06 -0.98 7.98
N PHE A 56 13.27 -1.41 7.00
CA PHE A 56 11.90 -1.88 7.21
C PHE A 56 11.84 -3.09 8.15
N VAL A 57 12.69 -4.09 7.92
CA VAL A 57 12.78 -5.30 8.76
C VAL A 57 13.03 -4.94 10.23
N ILE A 58 13.99 -4.06 10.48
CA ILE A 58 14.34 -3.61 11.83
C ILE A 58 13.20 -2.81 12.45
N ALA A 59 12.65 -1.84 11.72
CA ALA A 59 11.56 -0.98 12.21
C ALA A 59 10.33 -1.80 12.62
N TYR A 60 9.93 -2.77 11.79
CA TYR A 60 8.80 -3.62 12.12
C TYR A 60 9.10 -4.58 13.29
N PHE A 61 10.31 -5.12 13.36
CA PHE A 61 10.70 -6.00 14.46
C PHE A 61 10.63 -5.28 15.81
N LEU A 62 11.20 -4.07 15.90
CA LEU A 62 11.12 -3.24 17.10
C LEU A 62 9.67 -2.91 17.48
N PHE A 63 8.87 -2.49 16.50
CA PHE A 63 7.45 -2.23 16.71
C PHE A 63 6.67 -3.45 17.21
N ASN A 64 7.04 -4.65 16.74
CA ASN A 64 6.40 -5.88 17.22
C ASN A 64 6.83 -6.23 18.64
N GLN A 65 8.06 -5.94 19.06
CA GLN A 65 8.55 -6.27 20.40
C GLN A 65 7.82 -5.50 21.51
N GLU A 66 7.34 -4.28 21.22
CA GLU A 66 6.61 -3.46 22.21
C GLU A 66 5.31 -4.15 22.66
N GLU A 67 4.46 -4.59 21.72
CA GLU A 67 3.12 -5.13 22.04
C GLU A 67 2.61 -6.24 21.10
N LYS A 68 3.50 -7.07 20.53
CA LYS A 68 3.16 -8.15 19.57
C LYS A 68 2.24 -7.69 18.43
N ARG A 69 2.38 -6.44 17.97
CA ARG A 69 1.49 -5.82 16.98
C ARG A 69 1.69 -6.36 15.56
N SER A 70 0.61 -6.42 14.79
CA SER A 70 0.60 -6.92 13.40
C SER A 70 1.19 -5.92 12.40
N LEU A 71 1.57 -6.39 11.21
CA LEU A 71 1.99 -5.52 10.09
C LEU A 71 0.92 -4.49 9.70
N ARG A 72 -0.37 -4.84 9.81
CA ARG A 72 -1.45 -3.87 9.57
C ARG A 72 -1.44 -2.73 10.58
N GLN A 73 -1.19 -3.04 11.85
CA GLN A 73 -1.07 -2.01 12.89
C GLN A 73 0.17 -1.15 12.66
N PHE A 74 1.29 -1.76 12.27
CA PHE A 74 2.49 -1.01 11.88
C PHE A 74 2.20 -0.01 10.77
N PHE A 75 1.56 -0.46 9.68
CA PHE A 75 1.24 0.43 8.55
C PHE A 75 0.09 1.40 8.82
N ASN A 76 -0.83 1.11 9.75
CA ASN A 76 -1.76 2.12 10.21
C ASN A 76 -1.02 3.26 10.93
N ASP A 77 -0.16 2.90 11.89
CA ASP A 77 0.59 3.87 12.71
C ASP A 77 1.59 4.66 11.87
N TRP A 78 2.35 3.97 11.02
CA TRP A 78 3.29 4.58 10.10
C TRP A 78 2.57 5.39 9.02
N GLY A 79 1.52 4.85 8.41
CA GLY A 79 0.78 5.54 7.33
C GLY A 79 0.18 6.86 7.82
N ASN A 80 -0.47 6.86 8.98
CA ASN A 80 -1.06 8.07 9.56
C ASN A 80 -0.03 9.15 9.86
N LYS A 81 1.21 8.78 10.24
CA LYS A 81 2.32 9.73 10.45
C LYS A 81 2.91 10.26 9.15
N ASN A 82 2.62 9.61 8.02
CA ASN A 82 3.20 9.85 6.70
C ASN A 82 2.16 10.20 5.65
N HIS A 83 1.06 10.83 6.07
CA HIS A 83 -0.01 11.33 5.22
C HIS A 83 -0.79 10.27 4.43
N PHE A 84 -0.54 8.98 4.69
CA PHE A 84 -1.35 7.90 4.16
C PHE A 84 -2.50 7.55 5.10
N ASN A 85 -3.53 6.89 4.57
CA ASN A 85 -4.76 6.54 5.27
C ASN A 85 -5.50 7.75 5.89
N THR A 86 -5.22 8.95 5.39
CA THR A 86 -5.89 10.20 5.74
C THR A 86 -6.69 10.71 4.54
N PRO A 87 -7.81 10.05 4.20
CA PRO A 87 -8.66 10.42 3.08
C PRO A 87 -9.11 11.88 3.23
N THR A 88 -8.97 12.65 2.14
CA THR A 88 -9.39 14.06 2.09
C THR A 88 -10.71 14.25 1.34
N SER A 89 -11.10 13.28 0.52
CA SER A 89 -12.40 13.28 -0.16
C SER A 89 -13.47 12.61 0.71
N SER A 90 -14.67 13.17 0.68
CA SER A 90 -15.90 12.53 1.18
C SER A 90 -16.73 11.91 0.06
N GLU A 91 -16.34 12.12 -1.21
CA GLU A 91 -17.14 11.72 -2.36
C GLU A 91 -16.97 10.24 -2.69
N ILE A 92 -18.11 9.60 -2.97
CA ILE A 92 -18.17 8.22 -3.43
C ILE A 92 -19.06 8.21 -4.67
N SER A 93 -18.50 7.74 -5.78
CA SER A 93 -19.25 7.56 -7.02
C SER A 93 -20.46 6.66 -6.78
N LYS A 94 -21.60 6.98 -7.40
CA LYS A 94 -22.85 6.21 -7.27
C LYS A 94 -22.73 4.77 -7.79
N GLU A 95 -21.68 4.47 -8.54
CA GLU A 95 -21.39 3.12 -9.04
C GLU A 95 -20.87 2.17 -7.95
N PHE A 96 -20.40 2.72 -6.82
CA PHE A 96 -19.88 1.93 -5.72
C PHE A 96 -20.97 1.67 -4.67
N LYS A 97 -21.00 0.45 -4.13
CA LYS A 97 -21.86 0.07 -3.02
C LYS A 97 -21.07 0.13 -1.72
N THR A 98 -21.55 0.89 -0.75
CA THR A 98 -20.88 1.03 0.55
C THR A 98 -21.62 0.32 1.67
N SER A 99 -20.97 0.16 2.81
CA SER A 99 -21.68 -0.17 4.06
C SER A 99 -22.65 0.97 4.45
N PRO A 100 -23.67 0.70 5.28
CA PRO A 100 -24.48 1.75 5.90
C PRO A 100 -23.60 2.79 6.60
N ASP A 101 -24.00 4.06 6.53
CA ASP A 101 -23.33 5.21 7.17
C ASP A 101 -21.82 5.31 6.90
N PHE A 102 -21.40 4.89 5.70
CA PHE A 102 -19.99 4.82 5.36
C PHE A 102 -19.31 6.19 5.43
N GLN A 103 -18.18 6.21 6.13
CA GLN A 103 -17.19 7.27 6.07
C GLN A 103 -15.84 6.62 5.79
N TYR A 104 -15.00 7.29 4.99
CA TYR A 104 -13.68 6.80 4.67
C TYR A 104 -12.85 6.56 5.96
N PRO A 105 -12.50 5.31 6.29
CA PRO A 105 -11.86 5.02 7.56
C PRO A 105 -10.38 5.39 7.56
N LYS A 106 -9.83 5.86 8.69
CA LYS A 106 -8.42 6.28 8.81
C LYS A 106 -7.44 5.14 9.11
N HIS A 107 -7.57 4.03 8.39
CA HIS A 107 -6.72 2.85 8.56
C HIS A 107 -6.65 2.04 7.27
N THR A 108 -5.66 1.16 7.15
CA THR A 108 -5.35 0.44 5.91
C THR A 108 -6.45 -0.58 5.56
N PRO A 109 -7.07 -0.50 4.36
CA PRO A 109 -7.99 -1.51 3.84
C PRO A 109 -7.30 -2.83 3.50
N ILE A 110 -8.12 -3.87 3.36
CA ILE A 110 -7.77 -5.13 2.73
C ILE A 110 -8.38 -5.15 1.33
N LEU A 111 -7.55 -5.46 0.33
CA LEU A 111 -8.02 -5.62 -1.04
C LEU A 111 -8.66 -6.99 -1.21
N HIS A 112 -9.84 -6.99 -1.83
CA HIS A 112 -10.57 -8.20 -2.19
C HIS A 112 -10.94 -8.18 -3.67
N GLY A 113 -10.67 -9.29 -4.35
CA GLY A 113 -10.93 -9.47 -5.78
C GLY A 113 -9.93 -8.73 -6.65
N GLU A 114 -10.07 -8.89 -7.96
CA GLU A 114 -9.36 -8.09 -8.95
C GLU A 114 -9.97 -6.68 -8.96
N LEU A 115 -9.24 -5.70 -8.41
CA LEU A 115 -9.74 -4.33 -8.34
C LEU A 115 -9.84 -3.74 -9.75
N THR A 116 -10.97 -3.11 -10.05
CA THR A 116 -11.06 -2.30 -11.27
C THR A 116 -10.18 -1.07 -11.17
N ALA A 117 -9.72 -0.58 -12.32
CA ALA A 117 -8.96 0.65 -12.42
C ALA A 117 -9.66 1.83 -11.71
N ASP A 118 -10.99 1.89 -11.76
CA ASP A 118 -11.76 2.93 -11.06
C ASP A 118 -11.68 2.81 -9.55
N LEU A 119 -11.91 1.61 -8.98
CA LEU A 119 -11.82 1.41 -7.53
C LEU A 119 -10.38 1.61 -7.04
N PHE A 120 -9.40 1.19 -7.82
CA PHE A 120 -8.00 1.32 -7.49
C PHE A 120 -7.52 2.78 -7.56
N ASN A 121 -7.68 3.44 -8.71
CA ASN A 121 -7.17 4.79 -8.90
C ASN A 121 -8.02 5.84 -8.18
N ASN A 122 -9.35 5.78 -8.32
CA ASN A 122 -10.23 6.86 -7.86
C ASN A 122 -10.62 6.74 -6.38
N VAL A 123 -10.48 5.56 -5.78
CA VAL A 123 -10.81 5.34 -4.36
C VAL A 123 -9.57 5.06 -3.54
N LEU A 124 -8.76 4.06 -3.89
CA LEU A 124 -7.59 3.70 -3.08
C LEU A 124 -6.46 4.74 -3.20
N LEU A 125 -5.89 4.90 -4.40
CA LEU A 125 -4.70 5.74 -4.60
C LEU A 125 -5.00 7.23 -4.46
N LYS A 126 -6.10 7.73 -5.05
CA LYS A 126 -6.53 9.13 -4.93
C LYS A 126 -6.73 9.58 -3.48
N ASN A 127 -7.20 8.69 -2.60
CA ASN A 127 -7.35 9.00 -1.17
C ASN A 127 -6.12 8.67 -0.33
N GLY A 128 -5.00 8.31 -0.95
CA GLY A 128 -3.74 8.07 -0.26
C GLY A 128 -3.80 6.87 0.69
N TYR A 129 -4.54 5.82 0.33
CA TYR A 129 -4.57 4.60 1.14
C TYR A 129 -3.38 3.71 0.86
N LEU A 130 -2.77 3.19 1.94
CA LEU A 130 -1.98 1.96 1.85
C LEU A 130 -2.93 0.78 1.63
N ALA A 131 -2.41 -0.40 1.33
CA ALA A 131 -3.25 -1.56 1.11
C ALA A 131 -2.59 -2.87 1.54
N ALA A 132 -3.42 -3.78 2.02
CA ALA A 132 -3.04 -5.17 2.10
C ALA A 132 -3.44 -5.92 0.82
N ASP A 133 -2.44 -6.30 0.03
CA ASP A 133 -2.51 -6.98 -1.27
C ASP A 133 -2.90 -8.46 -1.13
N ALA A 134 -3.89 -8.76 -0.28
CA ALA A 134 -4.25 -10.14 0.00
C ALA A 134 -4.63 -10.91 -1.28
N GLY A 135 -5.18 -10.19 -2.29
CA GLY A 135 -5.62 -10.67 -3.60
C GLY A 135 -4.55 -11.10 -4.58
N ALA A 136 -3.31 -10.62 -4.44
CA ALA A 136 -2.27 -10.79 -5.46
C ALA A 136 -1.52 -12.13 -5.38
N GLY A 137 -1.94 -13.02 -4.48
CA GLY A 137 -1.32 -14.34 -4.29
C GLY A 137 -0.11 -14.34 -3.34
N PRO A 138 0.44 -15.52 -3.02
CA PRO A 138 1.50 -15.65 -2.02
C PRO A 138 2.85 -15.13 -2.51
N ALA A 139 3.16 -15.25 -3.81
CA ALA A 139 4.41 -14.78 -4.41
C ALA A 139 4.57 -13.25 -4.32
N HIS A 140 3.48 -12.52 -4.53
CA HIS A 140 3.41 -11.07 -4.36
C HIS A 140 3.54 -10.65 -2.90
N GLY A 141 3.11 -11.52 -1.98
CA GLY A 141 3.01 -11.22 -0.57
C GLY A 141 1.86 -10.25 -0.26
N LYS A 142 1.48 -10.17 1.02
CA LYS A 142 0.32 -9.36 1.43
C LYS A 142 0.59 -7.85 1.49
N TRP A 143 1.85 -7.41 1.43
CA TRP A 143 2.24 -6.04 1.79
C TRP A 143 3.27 -5.43 0.85
N ALA A 144 3.58 -6.05 -0.30
CA ALA A 144 4.70 -5.63 -1.12
C ALA A 144 4.57 -4.18 -1.61
N HIS A 145 3.40 -3.74 -2.07
CA HIS A 145 3.22 -2.36 -2.50
C HIS A 145 3.32 -1.37 -1.35
N THR A 146 2.73 -1.70 -0.21
CA THR A 146 2.85 -0.87 0.99
C THR A 146 4.31 -0.77 1.46
N ILE A 147 5.11 -1.82 1.29
CA ILE A 147 6.55 -1.81 1.57
C ILE A 147 7.30 -0.94 0.56
N GLN A 148 7.01 -1.04 -0.75
CA GLN A 148 7.59 -0.16 -1.76
C GLN A 148 7.36 1.32 -1.40
N LEU A 149 6.14 1.69 -0.99
CA LEU A 149 5.83 3.06 -0.53
C LEU A 149 6.59 3.45 0.74
N PHE A 150 6.76 2.53 1.68
CA PHE A 150 7.61 2.73 2.86
C PHE A 150 9.06 3.03 2.46
N LEU A 151 9.64 2.26 1.53
CA LEU A 151 11.02 2.46 1.09
C LEU A 151 11.25 3.88 0.54
N LEU A 152 10.33 4.34 -0.32
CA LEU A 152 10.43 5.66 -0.93
C LEU A 152 10.28 6.78 0.10
N GLU A 153 9.31 6.68 1.00
CA GLU A 153 9.02 7.77 1.95
C GLU A 153 10.12 7.88 3.01
N GLU A 154 10.70 6.77 3.46
CA GLU A 154 11.87 6.82 4.34
C GLU A 154 13.12 7.34 3.61
N ALA A 155 13.36 6.91 2.35
CA ALA A 155 14.45 7.46 1.55
C ALA A 155 14.30 8.97 1.28
N ARG A 156 13.06 9.45 1.12
CA ARG A 156 12.75 10.88 0.95
C ARG A 156 13.09 11.67 2.20
N LYS A 157 12.69 11.19 3.38
CA LYS A 157 13.02 11.84 4.67
C LYS A 157 14.52 11.88 4.93
N GLU A 158 15.25 10.84 4.53
CA GLU A 158 16.71 10.77 4.63
C GLU A 158 17.42 11.66 3.58
N GLY A 159 16.69 12.28 2.65
CA GLY A 159 17.25 13.11 1.56
C GLY A 159 17.93 12.30 0.45
N ILE A 160 17.78 10.97 0.47
CA ILE A 160 18.32 10.05 -0.55
C ILE A 160 17.48 10.13 -1.83
N LEU A 161 16.15 10.18 -1.68
CA LEU A 161 15.21 10.39 -2.78
C LEU A 161 14.72 11.83 -2.75
N GLN A 162 14.95 12.57 -3.83
CA GLN A 162 14.46 13.94 -3.96
C GLN A 162 13.30 13.95 -4.95
N LEU A 163 12.18 14.48 -4.51
CA LEU A 163 10.96 14.64 -5.30
C LEU A 163 10.51 16.10 -5.25
N HIS A 164 9.84 16.54 -6.30
CA HIS A 164 9.09 17.78 -6.36
C HIS A 164 7.78 17.67 -5.57
N ALA A 165 7.14 16.50 -5.56
CA ALA A 165 6.06 16.20 -4.63
C ALA A 165 6.55 16.28 -3.17
N GLN A 166 5.73 16.87 -2.28
CA GLN A 166 6.12 17.06 -0.87
C GLN A 166 6.24 15.73 -0.11
N THR A 167 5.44 14.74 -0.48
CA THR A 167 5.38 13.41 0.13
C THR A 167 5.16 12.35 -0.94
N VAL A 168 5.54 11.10 -0.65
CA VAL A 168 5.25 9.97 -1.56
C VAL A 168 3.74 9.76 -1.70
N CYS A 169 2.95 10.03 -0.65
CA CYS A 169 1.49 9.99 -0.73
C CYS A 169 0.95 10.95 -1.80
N GLN A 170 1.42 12.20 -1.80
CA GLN A 170 1.03 13.20 -2.80
C GLN A 170 1.46 12.78 -4.22
N PHE A 171 2.67 12.21 -4.36
CA PHE A 171 3.12 11.66 -5.64
C PHE A 171 2.16 10.58 -6.15
N VAL A 172 1.82 9.59 -5.32
CA VAL A 172 0.91 8.49 -5.68
C VAL A 172 -0.48 9.01 -6.05
N GLN A 173 -1.01 9.95 -5.27
CA GLN A 173 -2.27 10.62 -5.58
C GLN A 173 -2.21 11.31 -6.94
N THR A 174 -1.12 11.99 -7.27
CA THR A 174 -0.93 12.68 -8.55
C THR A 174 -0.90 11.69 -9.72
N ILE A 175 -0.03 10.67 -9.68
CA ILE A 175 0.10 9.73 -10.79
C ILE A 175 -1.16 8.89 -11.01
N SER A 176 -1.97 8.65 -9.97
CA SER A 176 -3.23 7.91 -10.08
C SER A 176 -4.27 8.61 -10.96
N GLN A 177 -4.13 9.92 -11.15
CA GLN A 177 -5.06 10.74 -11.94
C GLN A 177 -4.54 11.00 -13.36
N ILE A 178 -3.31 10.58 -13.67
CA ILE A 178 -2.71 10.73 -14.99
C ILE A 178 -3.06 9.51 -15.84
N LYS A 179 -3.77 9.75 -16.93
CA LYS A 179 -4.11 8.71 -17.90
C LYS A 179 -3.04 8.66 -19.00
N GLY A 180 -2.41 7.50 -19.15
CA GLY A 180 -1.53 7.22 -20.28
C GLY A 180 -2.30 6.95 -21.56
N MET A 181 -1.57 6.78 -22.66
CA MET A 181 -2.14 6.37 -23.95
C MET A 181 -2.77 4.97 -23.89
N PHE A 182 -2.23 4.09 -23.06
CA PHE A 182 -2.67 2.71 -22.90
C PHE A 182 -3.21 2.49 -21.49
N GLU A 183 -4.46 2.02 -21.37
CA GLU A 183 -5.10 1.78 -20.07
C GLU A 183 -4.38 0.72 -19.22
N SER A 184 -3.72 -0.25 -19.88
CA SER A 184 -2.96 -1.31 -19.24
C SER A 184 -1.55 -0.90 -18.78
N LEU A 185 -1.09 0.31 -19.10
CA LEU A 185 0.26 0.81 -18.77
C LEU A 185 0.15 2.12 -17.99
N THR A 186 -0.57 2.08 -16.87
CA THR A 186 -0.59 3.21 -15.95
C THR A 186 0.79 3.46 -15.36
N LEU A 187 1.08 4.69 -14.91
CA LEU A 187 2.31 4.99 -14.18
C LEU A 187 2.45 4.11 -12.92
N TRP A 188 1.34 3.72 -12.29
CA TRP A 188 1.36 2.75 -11.19
C TRP A 188 1.93 1.39 -11.64
N ASN A 189 1.43 0.84 -12.75
CA ASN A 189 1.90 -0.46 -13.25
C ASN A 189 3.38 -0.42 -13.63
N ILE A 190 3.87 0.71 -14.16
CA ILE A 190 5.28 0.86 -14.52
C ILE A 190 6.19 0.90 -13.28
N LEU A 191 5.76 1.61 -12.22
CA LEU A 191 6.61 1.94 -11.07
C LEU A 191 6.49 0.97 -9.89
N PHE A 192 5.33 0.34 -9.69
CA PHE A 192 5.03 -0.42 -8.47
C PHE A 192 4.50 -1.82 -8.72
N ASP A 193 3.95 -2.07 -9.91
CA ASP A 193 3.26 -3.32 -10.24
C ASP A 193 3.69 -3.84 -11.62
N SER A 194 5.00 -3.85 -11.85
CA SER A 194 5.58 -4.32 -13.10
C SER A 194 5.73 -5.84 -13.08
N PHE A 195 5.68 -6.44 -14.27
CA PHE A 195 6.01 -7.86 -14.48
C PHE A 195 7.49 -8.09 -14.77
N ASP A 196 8.35 -7.07 -14.61
CA ASP A 196 9.79 -7.18 -14.84
C ASP A 196 10.47 -7.91 -13.67
N GLU A 197 10.67 -9.22 -13.85
CA GLU A 197 11.17 -10.14 -12.82
C GLU A 197 12.58 -9.81 -12.29
N HIS A 198 13.30 -8.86 -12.88
CA HIS A 198 14.67 -8.50 -12.48
C HIS A 198 14.79 -7.16 -11.73
N ILE A 199 13.72 -6.37 -11.56
CA ILE A 199 13.78 -5.05 -10.87
C ILE A 199 12.74 -4.92 -9.75
N PHE A 200 12.92 -3.94 -8.87
CA PHE A 200 12.07 -3.77 -7.68
C PHE A 200 10.79 -2.97 -7.90
N THR A 201 10.51 -2.59 -9.15
CA THR A 201 9.15 -2.19 -9.55
C THR A 201 8.23 -3.41 -9.59
N SER A 202 8.78 -4.63 -9.68
CA SER A 202 8.03 -5.86 -9.47
C SER A 202 7.89 -6.16 -7.97
N PRO A 203 6.66 -6.24 -7.43
CA PRO A 203 6.41 -6.51 -6.01
C PRO A 203 6.85 -7.92 -5.57
N ASN A 204 6.88 -8.89 -6.49
CA ASN A 204 7.38 -10.24 -6.22
C ASN A 204 8.84 -10.22 -5.75
N ASN A 205 9.67 -9.34 -6.34
CA ASN A 205 11.08 -9.23 -5.99
C ASN A 205 11.30 -8.66 -4.58
N ILE A 206 10.39 -7.79 -4.12
CA ILE A 206 10.38 -7.30 -2.73
C ILE A 206 10.11 -8.47 -1.77
N THR A 207 9.05 -9.23 -2.04
CA THR A 207 8.68 -10.38 -1.21
C THR A 207 9.77 -11.45 -1.21
N GLN A 208 10.35 -11.77 -2.37
CA GLN A 208 11.42 -12.76 -2.51
C GLN A 208 12.65 -12.40 -1.67
N ILE A 209 13.06 -11.13 -1.64
CA ILE A 209 14.19 -10.71 -0.79
C ILE A 209 13.86 -10.88 0.69
N LEU A 210 12.67 -10.43 1.11
CA LEU A 210 12.23 -10.47 2.50
C LEU A 210 12.04 -11.89 3.05
N THR A 211 11.80 -12.88 2.18
CA THR A 211 11.71 -14.30 2.55
C THR A 211 13.00 -15.07 2.32
N SER A 212 13.99 -14.48 1.66
CA SER A 212 15.27 -15.14 1.39
C SER A 212 16.11 -15.35 2.65
N SER A 213 16.98 -16.36 2.62
CA SER A 213 17.95 -16.64 3.69
C SER A 213 19.20 -15.75 3.65
N ARG A 214 19.19 -14.67 2.86
CA ARG A 214 20.36 -13.77 2.69
C ARG A 214 20.70 -12.99 3.96
N ASP A 215 19.68 -12.61 4.73
CA ASP A 215 19.84 -11.95 6.03
C ASP A 215 19.47 -12.95 7.15
N SER A 216 20.46 -13.34 7.95
CA SER A 216 20.30 -14.31 9.04
C SER A 216 19.95 -13.66 10.38
N SER A 217 19.74 -12.33 10.43
CA SER A 217 19.36 -11.62 11.65
C SER A 217 18.04 -12.17 12.21
N GLU A 218 17.85 -12.00 13.52
CA GLU A 218 16.60 -12.39 14.18
C GLU A 218 15.39 -11.67 13.59
N ALA A 219 15.54 -10.36 13.32
CA ALA A 219 14.49 -9.54 12.71
C ALA A 219 14.08 -10.05 11.32
N ALA A 220 15.06 -10.40 10.47
CA ALA A 220 14.79 -10.93 9.14
C ALA A 220 14.09 -12.29 9.21
N ARG A 221 14.60 -13.22 10.04
CA ARG A 221 13.98 -14.54 10.25
C ARG A 221 12.55 -14.42 10.78
N PHE A 222 12.31 -13.49 11.70
CA PHE A 222 10.99 -13.21 12.24
C PHE A 222 10.00 -12.73 11.16
N LEU A 223 10.42 -11.77 10.33
CA LEU A 223 9.58 -11.26 9.24
C LEU A 223 9.32 -12.34 8.18
N ALA A 224 10.36 -13.03 7.73
CA ALA A 224 10.25 -14.14 6.78
C ALA A 224 9.25 -15.21 7.28
N GLY A 225 9.32 -15.58 8.55
CA GLY A 225 8.36 -16.50 9.17
C GLY A 225 6.90 -16.03 9.08
N LYS A 226 6.63 -14.72 9.16
CA LYS A 226 5.27 -14.19 8.95
C LYS A 226 4.79 -14.27 7.51
N PHE A 227 5.68 -14.03 6.54
CA PHE A 227 5.36 -14.14 5.12
C PHE A 227 5.11 -15.59 4.73
N ASN A 228 5.98 -16.51 5.16
CA ASN A 228 5.82 -17.95 4.93
C ASN A 228 4.52 -18.47 5.59
N ALA A 229 4.21 -18.05 6.82
CA ALA A 229 2.94 -18.44 7.46
C ALA A 229 1.69 -17.90 6.73
N PHE A 230 1.80 -16.76 6.05
CA PHE A 230 0.73 -16.26 5.19
C PHE A 230 0.58 -17.14 3.95
N GLU A 231 1.66 -17.49 3.28
CA GLU A 231 1.68 -18.40 2.13
C GLU A 231 1.10 -19.78 2.48
N GLU A 232 1.56 -20.40 3.56
CA GLU A 232 1.02 -21.68 4.05
C GLU A 232 -0.48 -21.59 4.33
N LYS A 233 -0.91 -20.50 4.98
CA LYS A 233 -2.33 -20.26 5.28
C LYS A 233 -3.13 -20.09 3.98
N PHE A 234 -2.59 -19.35 3.01
CA PHE A 234 -3.21 -19.15 1.71
C PHE A 234 -3.38 -20.49 0.98
N ASN A 235 -2.30 -21.25 0.82
CA ASN A 235 -2.29 -22.54 0.13
C ASN A 235 -3.26 -23.53 0.79
N ARG A 236 -3.29 -23.60 2.13
CA ARG A 236 -4.25 -24.47 2.84
C ARG A 236 -5.71 -24.13 2.56
N PHE A 237 -6.06 -22.84 2.47
CA PHE A 237 -7.45 -22.43 2.21
C PHE A 237 -7.82 -22.44 0.73
N ALA A 238 -6.84 -22.38 -0.16
CA ALA A 238 -7.04 -22.50 -1.60
C ALA A 238 -7.18 -23.97 -2.07
N ASN A 239 -7.07 -24.96 -1.18
CA ASN A 239 -6.98 -26.38 -1.55
C ASN A 239 -8.23 -26.97 -2.25
N ASP A 240 -9.40 -26.32 -2.19
CA ASP A 240 -10.62 -26.85 -2.81
C ASP A 240 -10.88 -26.30 -4.24
N GLU A 241 -10.35 -25.11 -4.58
CA GLU A 241 -10.60 -24.45 -5.88
C GLU A 241 -9.33 -23.85 -6.53
N LYS A 242 -8.17 -23.95 -5.87
CA LYS A 242 -6.90 -23.26 -6.21
C LYS A 242 -7.04 -21.76 -6.48
N CYS A 243 -8.10 -21.12 -6.00
CA CYS A 243 -8.38 -19.71 -6.27
C CYS A 243 -8.34 -18.86 -4.98
N TYR A 244 -8.02 -17.58 -5.14
CA TYR A 244 -8.02 -16.59 -4.06
C TYR A 244 -9.43 -16.42 -3.42
N GLU A 245 -10.50 -16.71 -4.16
CA GLU A 245 -11.89 -16.49 -3.74
C GLU A 245 -12.27 -17.30 -2.50
N GLY A 246 -11.89 -18.57 -2.41
CA GLY A 246 -12.19 -19.43 -1.24
C GLY A 246 -11.58 -18.90 0.06
N TYR A 247 -10.30 -18.49 0.01
CA TYR A 247 -9.62 -17.87 1.13
C TYR A 247 -10.27 -16.53 1.53
N ALA A 248 -10.54 -15.67 0.56
CA ALA A 248 -11.10 -14.35 0.81
C ALA A 248 -12.52 -14.40 1.35
N LYS A 249 -13.35 -15.31 0.84
CA LYS A 249 -14.71 -15.55 1.33
C LYS A 249 -14.72 -15.93 2.80
N LYS A 250 -13.90 -16.91 3.18
CA LYS A 250 -13.83 -17.43 4.57
C LYS A 250 -13.19 -16.45 5.54
N LYS A 251 -12.23 -15.64 5.11
CA LYS A 251 -11.46 -14.76 6.00
C LYS A 251 -12.04 -13.35 6.11
N TYR A 252 -12.62 -12.84 5.03
CA TYR A 252 -13.04 -11.44 4.92
C TYR A 252 -14.53 -11.31 4.66
N LEU A 253 -15.07 -11.93 3.60
CA LEU A 253 -16.48 -11.71 3.23
C LEU A 253 -17.48 -12.24 4.26
N SER A 254 -17.16 -13.31 4.99
CA SER A 254 -18.02 -13.82 6.05
C SER A 254 -18.14 -12.89 7.28
N ARG A 255 -17.38 -11.79 7.29
CA ARG A 255 -17.28 -10.81 8.39
C ARG A 255 -17.59 -9.39 7.93
N LEU A 256 -18.35 -9.21 6.84
CA LEU A 256 -18.69 -7.87 6.33
C LEU A 256 -19.47 -7.02 7.33
N ASN A 257 -20.21 -7.64 8.25
CA ASN A 257 -20.86 -6.95 9.37
C ASN A 257 -19.87 -6.31 10.36
N GLU A 258 -18.59 -6.71 10.35
CA GLU A 258 -17.51 -6.12 11.16
C GLU A 258 -16.66 -5.11 10.38
N ALA A 259 -17.01 -4.79 9.13
CA ALA A 259 -16.20 -3.97 8.24
C ALA A 259 -16.98 -2.79 7.66
N SER A 260 -16.32 -1.63 7.59
CA SER A 260 -16.69 -0.62 6.59
C SER A 260 -16.17 -1.08 5.24
N TYR A 261 -16.94 -0.89 4.17
CA TYR A 261 -16.54 -1.38 2.85
C TYR A 261 -16.99 -0.50 1.71
N ILE A 262 -16.26 -0.61 0.60
CA ILE A 262 -16.66 -0.14 -0.72
C ILE A 262 -16.54 -1.32 -1.68
N PHE A 263 -17.65 -1.70 -2.30
CA PHE A 263 -17.72 -2.69 -3.37
C PHE A 263 -17.86 -2.00 -4.71
N TYR A 264 -17.18 -2.55 -5.72
CA TYR A 264 -17.52 -2.31 -7.11
C TYR A 264 -18.15 -3.60 -7.67
N LYS A 265 -19.47 -3.58 -7.85
CA LYS A 265 -20.27 -4.78 -8.16
C LYS A 265 -20.00 -5.89 -7.12
N ASP A 266 -20.28 -7.14 -7.46
CA ASP A 266 -20.04 -8.30 -6.57
C ASP A 266 -18.66 -8.95 -6.77
N LYS A 267 -17.72 -8.24 -7.44
CA LYS A 267 -16.43 -8.82 -7.86
C LYS A 267 -15.24 -8.37 -7.01
N CYS A 268 -15.20 -7.10 -6.60
CA CYS A 268 -14.05 -6.56 -5.90
C CYS A 268 -14.42 -5.50 -4.86
N ALA A 269 -13.60 -5.38 -3.82
CA ALA A 269 -13.86 -4.51 -2.69
C ALA A 269 -12.62 -4.01 -1.95
N LEU A 270 -12.80 -2.88 -1.27
CA LEU A 270 -11.94 -2.39 -0.21
C LEU A 270 -12.64 -2.64 1.13
N LEU A 271 -11.98 -3.39 2.02
CA LEU A 271 -12.56 -3.83 3.29
C LEU A 271 -11.77 -3.28 4.49
N TRP A 272 -12.42 -2.49 5.33
CA TRP A 272 -11.84 -1.90 6.54
C TRP A 272 -12.39 -2.58 7.79
N PHE A 273 -11.67 -3.56 8.31
CA PHE A 273 -12.00 -4.18 9.60
C PHE A 273 -11.45 -3.35 10.75
N VAL A 274 -12.28 -3.08 11.76
CA VAL A 274 -11.86 -2.44 13.00
C VAL A 274 -10.83 -3.32 13.73
N SER A 275 -9.83 -2.69 14.35
CA SER A 275 -8.84 -3.42 15.16
C SER A 275 -9.50 -4.04 16.38
N LYS A 276 -9.28 -5.33 16.62
CA LYS A 276 -9.82 -6.06 17.78
C LYS A 276 -9.23 -5.62 19.13
N ASN A 277 -8.20 -4.75 19.13
CA ASN A 277 -7.54 -4.26 20.34
C ASN A 277 -8.11 -2.93 20.87
N LYS A 278 -9.25 -2.46 20.37
CA LYS A 278 -9.99 -1.41 21.07
C LYS A 278 -10.87 -2.08 22.13
N GLU A 279 -10.31 -2.28 23.32
CA GLU A 279 -11.16 -2.10 24.50
C GLU A 279 -11.72 -0.67 24.43
N GLU A 280 -13.03 -0.60 24.56
CA GLU A 280 -13.80 0.62 24.56
C GLU A 280 -13.33 1.53 25.69
N THR A 281 -12.71 2.66 25.37
CA THR A 281 -12.87 3.85 26.21
C THR A 281 -14.21 4.51 25.85
N SER A 282 -15.30 3.79 26.14
CA SER A 282 -16.59 4.39 26.42
C SER A 282 -16.70 4.54 27.93
N ASN A 283 -16.49 5.76 28.43
CA ASN A 283 -17.23 6.38 29.53
C ASN A 283 -16.45 7.58 30.10
N THR A 284 -16.72 8.75 29.56
CA THR A 284 -17.11 9.90 30.39
C THR A 284 -18.16 10.68 29.62
N ALA A 285 -19.41 10.44 29.97
CA ALA A 285 -20.46 11.41 29.80
C ALA A 285 -20.05 12.66 30.59
N GLU A 286 -19.65 13.73 29.91
CA GLU A 286 -19.76 15.08 30.47
C GLU A 286 -21.24 15.48 30.42
N LEU A 287 -21.98 14.98 31.41
CA LEU A 287 -23.19 15.60 31.91
C LEU A 287 -22.79 16.91 32.60
N GLY A 288 -23.26 18.05 32.09
CA GLY A 288 -23.44 19.25 32.90
C GLY A 288 -22.91 20.57 32.35
N SER A 289 -23.32 20.98 31.14
CA SER A 289 -23.46 22.42 30.87
C SER A 289 -24.90 22.81 31.13
N VAL A 290 -25.18 23.21 32.37
CA VAL A 290 -26.44 23.85 32.73
C VAL A 290 -26.42 25.24 32.11
N CYS A 291 -27.18 25.38 31.02
CA CYS A 291 -27.70 26.68 30.60
C CYS A 291 -28.60 27.21 31.71
N ALA A 292 -28.17 28.29 32.37
CA ALA A 292 -29.07 29.19 33.08
C ALA A 292 -29.24 30.44 32.22
N SER A 293 -30.40 30.54 31.57
CA SER A 293 -30.84 31.75 30.85
C SER A 293 -31.10 32.92 31.81
N PRO A 294 -31.00 34.17 31.35
CA PRO A 294 -31.25 35.36 32.16
C PRO A 294 -32.71 35.84 32.03
N LEU A 295 -33.42 35.95 33.15
CA LEU A 295 -34.61 36.78 33.41
C LEU A 295 -34.67 36.90 34.96
N GLY A 296 -34.72 38.03 35.65
CA GLY A 296 -35.20 39.37 35.36
C GLY A 296 -36.05 39.78 36.56
N PHE A 297 -35.53 40.69 37.40
CA PHE A 297 -36.23 41.74 38.16
C PHE A 297 -35.19 42.79 38.55
#